data_AF-A0A7Z9XIS9-F1
#
_entry.id   AF-A0A7Z9XIS9-F1
#
_cell.length_a   1.000
_cell.length_b   1.000
_cell.length_c   1.000
_cell.angle_alpha   90.00
_cell.angle_beta   90.00
_cell.angle_gamma   90.00
#
_symmetry.space_group_name_H-M   'P 1'
#
loop_
_entity.id
_entity.type
_entity.pdbx_description
1 polymer ?
#
loop_
_entity_poly.entity_id
_entity_poly.type
_entity_poly.pdbx_seq_one_letter_code
_entity_poly.pdbx_strand_id
1 'polypeptide(L)'
;MAPNPTPIFHITSIENLRKILKAGELWAKRALDQEDTGYTNIAHQTIQDRRAHTPVPCGPGGVLHDYVPFYFGARSPMLFTISRGNVERFAGGQQSIVHLVSTVQAVQVAGLGIVFTDGHGI
;
A
#
# COMPACT_ATOMS: atom_id res chain seq x y z
N MET A 1 -13.65 19.76 5.88
CA MET A 1 -13.99 18.63 6.77
C MET A 1 -13.78 17.34 5.98
N ALA A 2 -13.17 16.30 6.55
CA ALA A 2 -13.00 15.02 5.85
C ALA A 2 -14.37 14.31 5.68
N PRO A 3 -14.59 13.53 4.60
CA PRO A 3 -15.83 12.77 4.43
C PRO A 3 -16.01 11.75 5.55
N ASN A 4 -17.26 11.46 5.91
CA ASN A 4 -17.62 10.41 6.87
C ASN A 4 -18.65 9.46 6.20
N PRO A 5 -18.28 8.20 5.90
CA PRO A 5 -17.02 7.56 6.26
C PRO A 5 -15.82 8.09 5.46
N THR A 6 -14.62 7.98 6.04
CA THR A 6 -13.36 8.43 5.44
C THR A 6 -12.80 7.30 4.58
N PRO A 7 -12.89 7.35 3.24
CA PRO A 7 -12.45 6.25 2.40
C PRO A 7 -10.93 6.15 2.37
N ILE A 8 -10.44 4.91 2.36
CA ILE A 8 -9.02 4.59 2.22
C ILE A 8 -8.83 3.57 1.11
N PHE A 9 -7.75 3.74 0.35
CA PHE A 9 -7.49 3.01 -0.88
C PHE A 9 -6.09 2.39 -0.83
N HIS A 10 -6.02 1.08 -1.07
CA HIS A 10 -4.77 0.38 -1.34
C HIS A 10 -4.78 -0.12 -2.78
N ILE A 11 -3.68 0.06 -3.50
CA ILE A 11 -3.55 -0.44 -4.88
C ILE A 11 -2.56 -1.59 -4.92
N THR A 12 -2.87 -2.59 -5.74
CA THR A 12 -2.01 -3.75 -5.99
C THR A 12 -2.22 -4.26 -7.41
N SER A 13 -1.29 -5.07 -7.92
CA SER A 13 -1.52 -5.87 -9.13
C SER A 13 -2.67 -6.86 -8.89
N ILE A 14 -3.49 -7.10 -9.92
CA ILE A 14 -4.53 -8.14 -9.92
C ILE A 14 -3.96 -9.54 -9.65
N GLU A 15 -2.71 -9.79 -10.05
CA GLU A 15 -2.00 -11.07 -9.80
C GLU A 15 -1.82 -11.38 -8.30
N ASN A 16 -1.80 -10.33 -7.46
CA ASN A 16 -1.69 -10.51 -6.01
C ASN A 16 -3.03 -10.83 -5.35
N LEU A 17 -4.16 -10.56 -6.03
CA LEU A 17 -5.48 -10.65 -5.42
C LEU A 17 -5.79 -12.06 -4.90
N ARG A 18 -5.45 -13.10 -5.68
CA ARG A 18 -5.65 -14.49 -5.26
C ARG A 18 -4.88 -14.83 -3.98
N LYS A 19 -3.65 -14.32 -3.84
CA LYS A 19 -2.79 -14.56 -2.67
C LYS A 19 -3.32 -13.83 -1.44
N ILE A 20 -3.71 -12.56 -1.60
CA ILE A 20 -4.32 -11.74 -0.55
C ILE A 20 -5.59 -12.42 -0.04
N LEU A 21 -6.48 -12.87 -0.93
CA LEU A 21 -7.70 -13.56 -0.55
C LEU A 21 -7.45 -14.90 0.15
N LYS A 22 -6.40 -15.64 -0.26
CA LYS A 22 -6.02 -16.91 0.39
C LYS A 22 -5.45 -16.68 1.79
N ALA A 23 -4.65 -15.63 1.98
CA ALA A 23 -4.12 -15.26 3.29
C ALA A 23 -5.21 -14.68 4.22
N GLY A 24 -6.23 -14.04 3.64
CA GLY A 24 -7.28 -13.35 4.40
C GLY A 24 -6.86 -11.98 4.93
N GLU A 25 -5.66 -11.51 4.56
CA GLU A 25 -5.07 -10.28 5.07
C GLU A 25 -4.10 -9.64 4.07
N LEU A 26 -3.74 -8.38 4.34
CA LEU A 26 -2.68 -7.65 3.64
C LEU A 26 -1.42 -7.65 4.49
N TRP A 27 -0.30 -8.04 3.90
CA TRP A 27 0.99 -8.02 4.57
C TRP A 27 1.75 -6.72 4.29
N ALA A 28 2.43 -6.24 5.33
CA ALA A 28 3.40 -5.15 5.18
C ALA A 28 4.59 -5.61 4.33
N LYS A 29 5.28 -4.66 3.70
CA LYS A 29 6.39 -4.97 2.79
C LYS A 29 7.51 -5.75 3.49
N ARG A 30 7.83 -5.43 4.75
CA ARG A 30 8.85 -6.17 5.50
C ARG A 30 8.47 -7.65 5.69
N ALA A 31 7.21 -7.95 5.99
CA ALA A 31 6.74 -9.33 6.11
C ALA A 31 6.77 -10.06 4.75
N LEU A 32 6.37 -9.37 3.67
CA LEU A 32 6.48 -9.90 2.30
C LEU A 32 7.91 -10.20 1.85
N ASP A 33 8.93 -9.56 2.43
CA ASP A 33 10.34 -9.80 2.10
C ASP A 33 10.94 -10.98 2.87
N GLN A 34 10.36 -11.34 4.01
CA GLN A 34 10.78 -12.49 4.81
C GLN A 34 10.23 -13.81 4.24
N GLU A 35 9.13 -13.73 3.51
CA GLU A 35 8.44 -14.84 2.89
C GLU A 35 8.66 -14.79 1.37
N ASP A 36 9.08 -15.87 0.72
CA ASP A 36 9.14 -15.92 -0.76
C ASP A 36 7.73 -16.03 -1.36
N THR A 37 6.98 -14.94 -1.25
CA THR A 37 5.56 -14.89 -1.60
C THR A 37 5.33 -14.82 -3.10
N GLY A 38 6.38 -14.56 -3.91
CA GLY A 38 6.27 -14.27 -5.34
C GLY A 38 5.29 -13.12 -5.63
N TYR A 39 5.21 -12.11 -4.75
CA TYR A 39 4.34 -10.94 -4.91
C TYR A 39 4.75 -10.10 -6.13
N THR A 40 3.78 -9.69 -6.93
CA THR A 40 3.99 -8.78 -8.06
C THR A 40 4.16 -7.35 -7.56
N ASN A 41 5.39 -6.84 -7.63
CA ASN A 41 5.71 -5.48 -7.23
C ASN A 41 5.31 -4.45 -8.30
N ILE A 42 4.46 -3.50 -7.91
CA ILE A 42 3.99 -2.38 -8.76
C ILE A 42 4.65 -1.04 -8.40
N ALA A 43 5.56 -1.03 -7.42
CA ALA A 43 6.14 0.19 -6.89
C ALA A 43 7.44 0.56 -7.62
N HIS A 44 7.73 1.86 -7.64
CA HIS A 44 9.01 2.37 -8.12
C HIS A 44 10.12 2.00 -7.12
N GLN A 45 11.23 1.42 -7.60
CA GLN A 45 12.26 0.86 -6.72
C GLN A 45 12.86 1.94 -5.79
N THR A 46 13.20 3.11 -6.31
CA THR A 46 13.76 4.20 -5.48
C THR A 46 12.81 4.68 -4.38
N ILE A 47 11.49 4.58 -4.60
CA ILE A 47 10.47 4.89 -3.60
C ILE A 47 10.47 3.79 -2.53
N GLN A 48 10.47 2.52 -2.93
CA GLN A 48 10.58 1.40 -1.98
C GLN A 48 11.85 1.49 -1.12
N ASP A 49 12.99 1.84 -1.71
CA ASP A 49 14.25 1.97 -0.98
C ASP A 49 14.18 3.09 0.07
N ARG A 50 13.55 4.23 -0.25
CA ARG A 50 13.34 5.32 0.73
C ARG A 50 12.40 4.89 1.84
N ARG A 51 11.29 4.25 1.50
CA ARG A 51 10.29 3.77 2.48
C ARG A 51 10.87 2.75 3.45
N ALA A 52 11.81 1.91 3.03
CA ALA A 52 12.52 0.98 3.91
C ALA A 52 13.30 1.66 5.03
N HIS A 53 13.63 2.94 4.88
CA HIS A 53 14.46 3.71 5.82
C HIS A 53 13.73 4.92 6.42
N THR A 54 12.48 5.18 6.03
CA THR A 54 11.71 6.34 6.50
C THR A 54 11.04 6.01 7.84
N PRO A 55 11.44 6.64 8.96
CA PRO A 55 10.88 6.34 10.28
C PRO A 55 9.42 6.80 10.41
N VAL A 56 8.64 6.04 11.17
CA VAL A 56 7.30 6.44 11.60
C VAL A 56 7.40 7.03 13.00
N PRO A 57 7.15 8.34 13.20
CA PRO A 57 7.44 9.03 14.47
C PRO A 57 6.36 8.83 15.54
N CYS A 58 5.37 7.97 15.30
CA CYS A 58 4.19 7.80 16.15
C CYS A 58 3.68 6.35 16.14
N GLY A 59 2.73 6.05 17.02
CA GLY A 59 2.22 4.69 17.18
C GLY A 59 3.34 3.71 17.58
N PRO A 60 3.36 2.49 17.02
CA PRO A 60 4.41 1.50 17.30
C PRO A 60 5.83 1.87 16.86
N GLY A 61 6.02 2.97 16.11
CA GLY A 61 7.33 3.36 15.59
C GLY A 61 7.77 2.53 14.38
N GLY A 62 9.07 2.25 14.23
CA GLY A 62 9.60 1.51 13.08
C GLY A 62 9.72 2.37 11.82
N VAL A 63 9.58 1.77 10.65
CA VAL A 63 9.68 2.42 9.33
C VAL A 63 8.44 2.15 8.47
N LEU A 64 8.27 2.88 7.37
CA LEU A 64 7.10 2.74 6.49
C LEU A 64 6.88 1.31 5.94
N HIS A 65 7.91 0.48 5.86
CA HIS A 65 7.79 -0.93 5.44
C HIS A 65 7.20 -1.87 6.49
N ASP A 66 7.04 -1.40 7.73
CA ASP A 66 6.39 -2.14 8.82
C ASP A 66 4.86 -2.03 8.80
N TYR A 67 4.32 -1.19 7.90
CA TYR A 67 2.91 -0.86 7.81
C TYR A 67 2.34 -1.21 6.43
N VAL A 68 1.04 -1.51 6.38
CA VAL A 68 0.29 -1.61 5.11
C VAL A 68 -0.15 -0.21 4.69
N PRO A 69 0.30 0.30 3.53
CA PRO A 69 0.02 1.68 3.13
C PRO A 69 -1.40 1.84 2.57
N PHE A 70 -2.07 2.91 2.96
CA PHE A 70 -3.35 3.33 2.39
C PHE A 70 -3.32 4.82 2.02
N TYR A 71 -3.96 5.15 0.90
CA TYR A 71 -4.17 6.53 0.46
C TYR A 71 -5.59 6.99 0.81
N PHE A 72 -5.77 8.29 1.08
CA PHE A 72 -7.10 8.89 1.20
C PHE A 72 -7.76 9.22 -0.14
N GLY A 73 -7.00 9.16 -1.23
CA GLY A 73 -7.48 9.42 -2.59
C GLY A 73 -7.38 8.20 -3.48
N ALA A 74 -8.36 8.01 -4.37
CA ALA A 74 -8.38 6.90 -5.32
C ALA A 74 -7.28 6.99 -6.40
N ARG A 75 -6.74 8.19 -6.65
CA ARG A 75 -5.69 8.43 -7.65
C ARG A 75 -4.36 8.71 -6.97
N SER A 76 -3.52 7.68 -6.84
CA SER A 76 -2.16 7.83 -6.30
C SER A 76 -1.17 8.27 -7.39
N PRO A 77 -0.07 8.95 -7.02
CA PRO A 77 1.04 9.24 -7.95
C PRO A 77 1.58 7.98 -8.64
N MET A 78 1.54 6.84 -7.94
CA MET A 78 1.96 5.55 -8.51
C MET A 78 1.12 5.13 -9.73
N LEU A 79 -0.18 5.44 -9.78
CA LEU A 79 -0.98 5.15 -10.98
C LEU A 79 -0.46 5.93 -12.20
N PHE A 80 -0.08 7.20 -12.01
CA PHE A 80 0.51 8.00 -13.07
C PHE A 80 1.86 7.41 -13.51
N THR A 81 2.74 7.07 -12.57
CA THR A 81 4.02 6.41 -12.87
C THR A 81 3.82 5.13 -13.69
N ILE A 82 2.83 4.31 -13.30
CA ILE A 82 2.47 3.07 -14.01
C ILE A 82 1.96 3.36 -15.43
N SER A 83 1.08 4.35 -15.64
CA SER A 83 0.59 4.67 -17.00
C SER A 83 1.66 5.25 -17.92
N ARG A 84 2.74 5.80 -17.37
CA ARG A 84 3.91 6.25 -18.13
C ARG A 84 4.91 5.12 -18.42
N GLY A 85 4.68 3.91 -17.92
CA GLY A 85 5.63 2.80 -18.05
C GLY A 85 6.90 2.99 -17.21
N ASN A 86 6.86 3.86 -16.20
CA ASN A 86 8.02 4.22 -15.38
C ASN A 86 8.25 3.25 -14.21
N VAL A 87 7.75 2.02 -14.30
CA VAL A 87 7.96 0.96 -13.30
C VAL A 87 8.64 -0.20 -14.00
N GLU A 88 9.98 -0.28 -13.90
CA GLU A 88 10.83 -1.17 -14.70
C GLU A 88 10.38 -2.64 -14.70
N ARG A 89 9.84 -3.12 -13.57
CA ARG A 89 9.44 -4.53 -13.38
C ARG A 89 7.94 -4.77 -13.50
N PHE A 90 7.18 -3.79 -13.98
CA PHE A 90 5.72 -3.91 -14.11
C PHE A 90 5.22 -3.42 -15.47
N ALA A 91 4.98 -4.37 -16.38
CA ALA A 91 4.45 -4.10 -17.72
C ALA A 91 2.91 -4.16 -17.82
N GLY A 92 2.21 -4.48 -16.73
CA GLY A 92 0.76 -4.68 -16.73
C GLY A 92 -0.09 -3.43 -16.94
N GLY A 93 0.52 -2.22 -16.86
CA GLY A 93 -0.20 -0.96 -17.00
C GLY A 93 -1.27 -0.74 -15.92
N GLN A 94 -2.06 0.33 -16.05
CA GLN A 94 -3.11 0.62 -15.07
C GLN A 94 -4.26 -0.40 -15.11
N GLN A 95 -4.52 -1.05 -16.25
CA GLN A 95 -5.58 -2.05 -16.39
C GLN A 95 -5.39 -3.30 -15.51
N SER A 96 -4.15 -3.59 -15.10
CA SER A 96 -3.83 -4.70 -14.20
C SER A 96 -3.81 -4.28 -12.72
N ILE A 97 -4.21 -3.05 -12.40
CA ILE A 97 -4.27 -2.56 -11.02
C ILE A 97 -5.68 -2.68 -10.47
N VAL A 98 -5.78 -3.21 -9.26
CA VAL A 98 -7.03 -3.26 -8.49
C VAL A 98 -6.94 -2.37 -7.26
N HIS A 99 -8.06 -1.75 -6.90
CA HIS A 99 -8.22 -1.00 -5.67
C HIS A 99 -8.88 -1.87 -4.60
N LEU A 100 -8.22 -2.02 -3.47
CA LEU A 100 -8.83 -2.49 -2.23
C LEU A 100 -9.31 -1.27 -1.47
N VAL A 101 -10.61 -1.20 -1.22
CA VAL A 101 -11.27 -0.03 -0.64
C VAL A 101 -11.80 -0.38 0.74
N SER A 102 -11.52 0.48 1.71
CA SER A 102 -12.07 0.40 3.07
C SER A 102 -12.34 1.81 3.59
N THR A 103 -12.60 1.94 4.89
CA THR A 103 -12.77 3.22 5.57
C THR A 103 -11.98 3.23 6.87
N VAL A 104 -11.54 4.41 7.31
CA VAL A 104 -10.88 4.57 8.63
C VAL A 104 -11.77 4.00 9.75
N GLN A 105 -13.07 4.24 9.65
CA GLN A 105 -14.08 3.79 10.59
C GLN A 105 -14.16 2.26 10.63
N ALA A 106 -14.11 1.58 9.48
CA ALA A 106 -14.10 0.11 9.43
C ALA A 106 -12.85 -0.48 10.11
N VAL A 107 -11.69 0.12 9.89
CA VAL A 107 -10.43 -0.30 10.53
C VAL A 107 -10.49 -0.11 12.06
N GLN A 108 -11.08 1.01 12.50
CA GLN A 108 -11.31 1.27 13.93
C GLN A 108 -12.29 0.28 14.57
N VAL A 109 -13.39 -0.05 13.90
CA VAL A 109 -14.37 -1.05 14.37
C VAL A 109 -13.74 -2.45 14.46
N ALA A 110 -12.83 -2.77 13.54
CA ALA A 110 -12.07 -4.02 13.58
C ALA A 110 -11.01 -4.08 14.70
N GLY A 111 -10.83 -3.00 15.48
CA GLY A 111 -9.84 -2.94 16.57
C GLY A 111 -8.39 -2.90 16.09
N LEU A 112 -8.15 -2.53 14.83
CA LEU A 112 -6.82 -2.46 14.25
C LEU A 112 -6.15 -1.11 14.53
N GLY A 113 -4.83 -1.12 14.74
CA GLY A 113 -4.04 0.09 14.90
C GLY A 113 -3.94 0.89 13.60
N ILE A 114 -4.02 2.22 13.70
CA ILE A 114 -3.89 3.14 12.57
C ILE A 114 -2.87 4.21 12.92
N VAL A 115 -2.00 4.53 11.96
CA VAL A 115 -1.03 5.61 12.08
C VAL A 115 -1.17 6.54 10.87
N PHE A 116 -1.10 7.84 11.13
CA PHE A 116 -1.07 8.87 10.10
C PHE A 116 0.26 9.62 10.19
N THR A 117 0.93 9.76 9.05
CA THR A 117 2.20 10.49 8.93
C THR A 117 2.14 11.43 7.74
N ASP A 118 2.71 12.62 7.88
CA ASP A 118 3.04 13.45 6.74
C ASP A 118 4.21 12.81 5.98
N GLY A 119 4.18 12.85 4.64
CA GLY A 119 5.22 12.23 3.82
C GLY A 119 5.09 10.72 3.63
N HIS A 120 3.90 10.12 3.87
CA HIS A 120 3.69 8.69 3.61
C HIS A 120 3.87 8.29 2.13
N GLY A 121 3.98 9.23 1.19
CA GLY A 121 4.17 8.99 -0.24
C GLY A 121 5.59 9.23 -0.78
N ILE A 122 6.60 9.39 0.09
CA ILE A 122 8.01 9.55 -0.28
C ILE A 122 8.49 8.37 -1.14
#